data_AF-A0A1R3J6M8-F1
#
_entry.id   AF-A0A1R3J6M8-F1
#
_cell.length_a   1.000
_cell.length_b   1.000
_cell.length_c   1.000
_cell.angle_alpha   90.00
_cell.angle_beta   90.00
_cell.angle_gamma   90.00
#
_symmetry.space_group_name_H-M   'P 1'
#
loop_
_entity.id
_entity.type
_entity.pdbx_description
1 polymer ?
#
loop_
_entity_poly.entity_id
_entity_poly.type
_entity_poly.pdbx_seq_one_letter_code
_entity_poly.pdbx_strand_id
1 'polypeptide(L)'
;MEQLEGKHTEGVEQKAKRWFDISLTTAWTIWNDRNLELHEGHRRNPAEVVDFIRSFLLEYQRCQQAVAIRPVLVEKGVWKVPDRVN
;
A
#
# COMPACT_ATOMS: atom_id res chain seq x y z
N MET A 1 -27.07 8.38 -17.66
CA MET A 1 -26.41 9.25 -16.68
C MET A 1 -25.98 8.51 -15.41
N GLU A 2 -26.18 7.19 -15.28
CA GLU A 2 -25.85 6.42 -14.06
C GLU A 2 -24.37 6.00 -13.89
N GLN A 3 -23.53 6.07 -14.92
CA GLN A 3 -22.14 5.56 -14.84
C GLN A 3 -21.13 6.51 -14.17
N LEU A 4 -21.51 7.76 -13.89
CA LEU A 4 -20.60 8.74 -13.30
C LEU A 4 -20.61 8.73 -11.75
N GLU A 5 -21.69 8.27 -11.12
CA GLU A 5 -21.79 8.24 -9.65
C GLU A 5 -21.04 7.06 -9.02
N GLY A 6 -20.95 5.92 -9.70
CA GLY A 6 -20.21 4.74 -9.22
C GLY A 6 -18.70 4.96 -9.11
N LYS A 7 -18.10 5.70 -10.06
CA LYS A 7 -16.65 5.97 -10.05
C LYS A 7 -16.23 6.91 -8.92
N HIS A 8 -17.13 7.81 -8.49
CA HIS A 8 -16.82 8.78 -7.44
C HIS A 8 -16.84 8.12 -6.04
N THR A 9 -17.73 7.16 -5.82
CA THR A 9 -17.85 6.44 -4.55
C THR A 9 -16.73 5.41 -4.34
N GLU A 10 -16.33 4.68 -5.38
CA GLU A 10 -15.19 3.75 -5.35
C GLU A 10 -13.88 4.45 -5.01
N GLY A 11 -13.63 5.64 -5.57
CA GLY A 11 -12.42 6.41 -5.28
C GLY A 11 -12.34 6.93 -3.83
N VAL A 12 -13.48 7.18 -3.20
CA VAL A 12 -13.56 7.60 -1.79
C VAL A 12 -13.37 6.40 -0.86
N GLU A 13 -14.01 5.27 -1.15
CA GLU A 13 -13.87 4.05 -0.36
C GLU A 13 -12.43 3.51 -0.40
N GLN A 14 -11.79 3.53 -1.58
CA GLN A 14 -10.39 3.13 -1.73
C GLN A 14 -9.46 4.01 -0.89
N LYS A 15 -9.70 5.33 -0.84
CA LYS A 15 -8.95 6.26 0.02
C LYS A 15 -9.20 5.99 1.51
N ALA A 16 -10.43 5.67 1.90
CA ALA A 16 -10.76 5.35 3.29
C ALA A 16 -10.08 4.06 3.76
N LYS A 17 -10.12 2.98 2.96
CA LYS A 17 -9.35 1.74 3.22
C LYS A 17 -7.85 2.03 3.32
N ARG A 18 -7.33 2.88 2.44
CA ARG A 18 -5.93 3.30 2.43
C ARG A 18 -5.48 3.95 3.75
N TRP A 19 -6.28 4.91 4.24
CA TRP A 19 -6.00 5.59 5.50
C TRP A 19 -6.15 4.66 6.70
N PHE A 20 -7.13 3.77 6.66
CA PHE A 20 -7.32 2.75 7.69
C PHE A 20 -6.08 1.88 7.86
N ASP A 21 -5.49 1.37 6.76
CA ASP A 21 -4.30 0.52 6.82
C ASP A 21 -3.08 1.25 7.42
N ILE A 22 -2.88 2.52 7.04
CA ILE A 22 -1.82 3.36 7.58
C ILE A 22 -2.01 3.58 9.09
N SER A 23 -3.23 3.95 9.49
CA SER A 23 -3.58 4.20 10.89
C SER A 23 -3.43 2.93 11.73
N LEU A 24 -3.89 1.79 11.24
CA LEU A 24 -3.78 0.51 11.93
C LEU A 24 -2.31 0.10 12.13
N THR A 25 -1.49 0.20 11.08
CA THR A 25 -0.06 -0.15 11.15
C THR A 25 0.69 0.77 12.11
N THR A 26 0.39 2.07 12.09
CA THR A 26 1.00 3.05 12.99
C THR A 26 0.61 2.79 14.44
N ALA A 27 -0.69 2.55 14.70
CA ALA A 27 -1.19 2.23 16.03
C ALA A 27 -0.59 0.93 16.56
N TRP A 28 -0.52 -0.12 15.73
CA TRP A 28 0.12 -1.38 16.08
C TRP A 28 1.59 -1.20 16.46
N THR A 29 2.33 -0.38 15.72
CA THR A 29 3.76 -0.11 16.00
C THR A 29 3.95 0.55 17.36
N ILE A 30 3.16 1.59 17.66
CA ILE A 30 3.22 2.30 18.95
C ILE A 30 2.81 1.37 20.09
N TRP A 31 1.75 0.59 19.90
CA TRP A 31 1.28 -0.36 20.89
C TRP A 31 2.35 -1.43 21.17
N ASN A 32 2.95 -2.02 20.13
CA ASN A 32 3.99 -3.03 20.27
C ASN A 32 5.19 -2.48 21.06
N ASP A 33 5.67 -1.29 20.71
CA ASP A 33 6.79 -0.66 21.42
C ASP A 33 6.50 -0.44 22.91
N ARG A 34 5.28 -0.04 23.25
CA ARG A 34 4.85 0.11 24.65
C ARG A 34 4.75 -1.22 25.38
N ASN A 35 4.29 -2.27 24.70
CA ASN A 35 4.21 -3.61 25.30
C ASN A 35 5.58 -4.24 25.51
N LEU A 36 6.55 -3.91 24.67
CA LEU A 36 7.94 -4.31 24.87
C LEU A 36 8.51 -3.77 26.19
N GLU A 37 8.23 -2.49 26.50
CA GLU A 37 8.60 -1.87 27.78
C GLU A 37 7.90 -2.54 28.96
N LEU A 38 6.60 -2.85 28.82
CA LEU A 38 5.77 -3.42 29.89
C LEU A 38 6.05 -4.90 30.19
N HIS A 39 6.30 -5.72 29.16
CA HIS A 39 6.41 -7.17 29.31
C HIS A 39 7.85 -7.68 29.31
N GLU A 40 8.75 -7.02 28.59
CA GLU A 40 10.14 -7.45 28.45
C GLU A 40 11.11 -6.53 29.22
N GLY A 41 10.61 -5.43 29.80
CA GLY A 41 11.44 -4.42 30.47
C GLY A 41 12.37 -3.68 29.52
N HIS A 42 12.18 -3.85 28.20
CA HIS A 42 13.03 -3.23 27.19
C HIS A 42 12.35 -1.98 26.63
N ARG A 43 12.93 -0.82 26.94
CA ARG A 43 12.47 0.46 26.41
C ARG A 43 13.28 0.85 25.19
N ARG A 44 12.65 0.85 24.02
CA ARG A 44 13.24 1.43 22.81
C ARG A 44 13.29 2.95 22.89
N ASN A 45 14.26 3.55 22.22
CA ASN A 45 14.28 5.01 22.08
C ASN A 45 13.05 5.47 21.27
N PRO A 46 12.21 6.38 21.80
CA PRO A 46 11.05 6.89 21.07
C PRO A 46 11.39 7.49 19.69
N ALA A 47 12.60 8.03 19.53
CA ALA A 47 13.08 8.55 18.25
C ALA A 47 13.15 7.46 17.17
N GLU A 48 13.56 6.24 17.54
CA GLU A 48 13.64 5.11 16.60
C GLU A 48 12.26 4.68 16.11
N VAL A 49 11.25 4.72 16.98
CA VAL A 49 9.85 4.44 16.62
C VAL A 49 9.33 5.48 15.63
N VAL A 50 9.61 6.76 15.90
CA VAL A 50 9.23 7.86 15.00
C VAL A 50 9.93 7.74 13.65
N ASP A 51 11.23 7.41 13.65
CA ASP A 51 12.00 7.23 12.42
C ASP A 51 11.54 6.02 11.62
N PHE A 52 11.12 4.94 12.29
CA PHE A 52 10.47 3.80 11.65
C PHE A 52 9.15 4.21 10.98
N ILE A 53 8.26 4.90 11.72
CA ILE A 53 6.97 5.35 11.17
C ILE A 53 7.19 6.27 9.96
N ARG A 54 8.16 7.19 10.06
CA ARG A 54 8.53 8.08 8.93
C ARG A 54 8.99 7.27 7.72
N SER A 55 9.92 6.34 7.92
CA SER A 55 10.46 5.48 6.86
C SER A 55 9.37 4.65 6.19
N PHE A 56 8.46 4.08 6.98
CA PHE A 56 7.29 3.35 6.50
C PHE A 56 6.40 4.22 5.60
N LEU A 57 6.04 5.43 6.04
CA LEU A 57 5.18 6.34 5.27
C LEU A 57 5.84 6.77 3.95
N LEU A 58 7.14 7.04 3.97
CA LEU A 58 7.89 7.37 2.76
C LEU A 58 7.91 6.21 1.77
N GLU A 59 8.20 4.99 2.24
CA GLU A 59 8.18 3.79 1.39
C GLU A 59 6.80 3.52 0.83
N TYR A 60 5.78 3.63 1.68
CA TYR A 60 4.40 3.49 1.28
C TYR A 60 4.02 4.46 0.14
N GLN A 61 4.44 5.72 0.23
CA GLN A 61 4.24 6.70 -0.84
C GLN A 61 4.99 6.31 -2.11
N ARG A 62 6.23 5.82 -2.02
CA ARG A 62 7.02 5.35 -3.18
C ARG A 62 6.34 4.19 -3.89
N CYS A 63 5.89 3.17 -3.15
CA CYS A 63 5.17 2.03 -3.73
C CYS A 63 3.90 2.48 -4.47
N GLN A 64 3.16 3.43 -3.89
CA GLN A 64 1.91 3.92 -4.46
C GLN A 64 2.14 4.70 -5.76
N GLN A 65 3.22 5.47 -5.85
CA GLN A 65 3.66 6.10 -7.09
C GLN A 65 4.06 5.06 -8.14
N ALA A 66 4.82 4.04 -7.76
CA ALA A 66 5.25 2.97 -8.68
C ALA A 66 4.07 2.17 -9.26
N VAL A 67 3.05 1.87 -8.43
CA VAL A 67 1.83 1.19 -8.87
C VAL A 67 0.99 2.09 -9.78
N ALA A 68 0.88 3.39 -9.46
CA ALA A 68 0.11 4.35 -10.27
C ALA A 68 0.68 4.55 -11.68
N ILE A 69 1.97 4.31 -11.90
CA ILE A 69 2.65 4.50 -13.19
C ILE A 69 2.38 3.36 -14.19
N ARG A 70 1.78 2.22 -13.79
CA ARG A 70 1.51 1.09 -14.71
C ARG A 70 0.05 1.00 -15.17
N PRO A 71 -0.34 1.63 -16.28
CA PRO A 71 -1.18 0.97 -17.26
C PRO A 71 -0.22 0.16 -18.16
N VAL A 72 0.03 -1.11 -17.80
CA VAL A 72 0.56 -2.01 -18.83
C VAL A 72 -0.57 -2.16 -19.83
N LEU A 73 -0.46 -1.45 -20.97
CA LEU A 73 -1.17 -1.81 -22.18
C LEU A 73 -0.67 -3.20 -22.54
N VAL A 74 -1.30 -4.22 -21.95
CA VAL A 74 -1.16 -5.59 -22.42
C VAL A 74 -1.88 -5.56 -23.77
N GLU A 75 -1.14 -5.25 -24.83
CA GLU A 75 -1.55 -5.70 -26.14
C GLU A 75 -1.83 -7.19 -25.99
N LYS A 76 -3.09 -7.58 -26.24
CA LYS A 76 -3.49 -8.97 -26.26
C LYS A 76 -2.72 -9.63 -27.40
N GLY A 77 -1.49 -10.05 -27.12
CA GLY A 77 -0.69 -10.88 -27.98
C GLY A 77 -1.38 -12.23 -28.06
N VAL A 78 -2.33 -12.36 -28.98
CA VAL A 78 -2.90 -13.65 -29.33
C VAL A 78 -1.77 -14.46 -29.95
N TRP A 79 -1.36 -15.52 -29.26
CA TRP A 79 -0.40 -16.47 -29.80
C TRP A 79 -0.93 -16.99 -31.14
N LYS A 80 -0.14 -16.86 -32.20
CA LYS A 80 -0.43 -17.42 -33.52
C LYS A 80 0.52 -18.58 -33.77
N VAL A 81 -0.01 -19.70 -34.24
CA VAL A 81 0.80 -20.85 -34.63
C VAL A 81 1.68 -20.48 -35.83
N PRO A 82 2.97 -20.86 -35.86
CA PRO A 82 3.82 -20.66 -37.04
C PRO A 82 3.33 -21.50 -38.22
N ASP A 83 3.34 -20.92 -39.42
CA ASP A 83 3.01 -21.64 -40.64
C ASP A 83 4.00 -22.79 -40.88
N ARG A 84 3.47 -23.97 -41.21
CA ARG A 84 4.30 -25.10 -41.60
C ARG A 84 4.89 -24.79 -42.97
N VAL A 85 6.19 -24.55 -43.01
CA VAL A 85 6.96 -24.47 -44.26
C VAL A 85 6.90 -25.86 -44.90
N ASN A 86 6.31 -25.94 -46.10
CA ASN A 86 6.25 -27.16 -46.93
C ASN A 86 7.62 -27.51 -47.51
#